data_AF-A0A6J3KV43-F1
#
_entry.id   AF-A0A6J3KV43-F1
#
_cell.length_a   1.000
_cell.length_b   1.000
_cell.length_c   1.000
_cell.angle_alpha   90.00
_cell.angle_beta   90.00
_cell.angle_gamma   90.00
#
_symmetry.space_group_name_H-M   'P 1'
#
loop_
_entity.id
_entity.type
_entity.pdbx_description
1 polymer ?
#
loop_
_entity_poly.entity_id
_entity_poly.type
_entity_poly.pdbx_seq_one_letter_code
_entity_poly.pdbx_strand_id
1 'polypeptide(L)'
;MLSHNKFKIEKCLLTTLYSAEIICQHRLAWGMASSCFSNVDEYGFERPQDFDYETYEDFISEYLKVLAKRAKKWSEIIGEGKSLQRNITIKRYVRKGIPGEHRGLVWLSVSGGEELKNADPDLYQKLLQPPHNKQVADVIKTDLPRTFPDNIFFNNTENQQYQLYNILLAFAHQNKTVGYCQGLNYIAGLLLLVTKSEETAFWLLKVLIEKILPDYYTPTMDGLLTDIDVLAELVKIKMPDIYQHVTNIGLPWPVITTKWFVCLFAEVLPIETTLRIWDCLFYEGSKIIFRVALTLIKRNKCNLLACQDFTTLAECFKEITKDSIVLKCHDFMQSIFKVPGSLPGSTIIKLRTKISRQRLEQQKENKLGR
;
A
#
# COMPACT_ATOMS: atom_id res chain seq x y z
N MET A 1 -0.57 -39.22 0.09
CA MET A 1 -0.68 -37.78 -0.23
C MET A 1 -0.81 -36.85 0.98
N LEU A 2 -1.01 -37.34 2.22
CA LEU A 2 -1.10 -36.49 3.43
C LEU A 2 0.23 -36.20 4.15
N SER A 3 1.33 -36.90 3.81
CA SER A 3 2.65 -36.70 4.46
C SER A 3 3.52 -35.61 3.81
N HIS A 4 3.30 -35.29 2.53
CA HIS A 4 4.07 -34.27 1.81
C HIS A 4 3.70 -32.82 2.21
N ASN A 5 2.46 -32.58 2.67
CA ASN A 5 2.03 -31.26 3.13
C ASN A 5 2.49 -30.92 4.55
N LYS A 6 2.67 -31.92 5.43
CA LYS A 6 3.25 -31.70 6.78
C LYS A 6 4.72 -31.25 6.71
N PHE A 7 5.51 -31.84 5.81
CA PHE A 7 6.91 -31.49 5.60
C PHE A 7 7.12 -30.05 5.08
N LYS A 8 6.19 -29.51 4.26
CA LYS A 8 6.24 -28.09 3.84
C LYS A 8 5.90 -27.12 4.97
N ILE A 9 4.98 -27.49 5.86
CA ILE A 9 4.52 -26.65 6.97
C ILE A 9 5.58 -26.57 8.09
N GLU A 10 6.23 -27.69 8.44
CA GLU A 10 7.36 -27.68 9.38
C GLU A 10 8.53 -26.87 8.82
N LYS A 11 8.84 -27.01 7.52
CA LYS A 11 9.85 -26.17 6.87
C LYS A 11 9.47 -24.69 6.91
N CYS A 12 8.19 -24.33 6.85
CA CYS A 12 7.72 -22.93 6.86
C CYS A 12 7.85 -22.26 8.25
N LEU A 13 7.41 -22.95 9.32
CA LEU A 13 7.68 -22.51 10.70
C LEU A 13 9.18 -22.44 10.97
N LEU A 14 9.93 -23.45 10.53
CA LEU A 14 11.39 -23.45 10.62
C LEU A 14 12.02 -22.36 9.77
N THR A 15 11.49 -21.91 8.63
CA THR A 15 12.13 -20.84 7.84
C THR A 15 11.91 -19.47 8.47
N THR A 16 10.71 -19.20 9.00
CA THR A 16 10.42 -17.96 9.75
C THR A 16 11.15 -17.92 11.09
N LEU A 17 11.24 -19.06 11.79
CA LEU A 17 12.02 -19.19 13.03
C LEU A 17 13.53 -19.22 12.77
N TYR A 18 14.02 -19.89 11.72
CA TYR A 18 15.43 -19.83 11.31
C TYR A 18 15.81 -18.44 10.84
N SER A 19 14.92 -17.69 10.18
CA SER A 19 15.21 -16.31 9.80
C SER A 19 15.37 -15.43 11.05
N ALA A 20 14.58 -15.68 12.10
CA ALA A 20 14.73 -15.00 13.40
C ALA A 20 15.94 -15.49 14.22
N GLU A 21 16.26 -16.79 14.19
CA GLU A 21 17.41 -17.38 14.91
C GLU A 21 18.76 -17.09 14.22
N ILE A 22 18.80 -17.02 12.88
CA ILE A 22 20.01 -16.63 12.12
C ILE A 22 20.37 -15.17 12.37
N ILE A 23 19.38 -14.29 12.60
CA ILE A 23 19.62 -12.89 13.02
C ILE A 23 20.30 -12.85 14.40
N CYS A 24 20.03 -13.84 15.28
CA CYS A 24 20.50 -13.81 16.66
C CYS A 24 21.85 -14.55 16.91
N GLN A 25 22.28 -15.48 16.04
CA GLN A 25 23.37 -16.42 16.39
C GLN A 25 24.78 -16.11 15.86
N HIS A 26 25.02 -15.03 15.11
CA HIS A 26 26.39 -14.67 14.69
C HIS A 26 27.03 -13.56 15.54
N ARG A 27 27.45 -13.91 16.76
CA ARG A 27 28.70 -13.47 17.47
C ARG A 27 28.52 -13.57 18.99
N LEU A 28 28.86 -14.72 19.57
CA LEU A 28 29.19 -14.83 20.98
C LEU A 28 30.72 -14.74 21.14
N ALA A 29 31.22 -13.51 21.30
CA ALA A 29 32.48 -13.24 21.98
C ALA A 29 32.51 -11.76 22.39
N TRP A 30 32.39 -11.55 23.71
CA TRP A 30 32.66 -10.31 24.48
C TRP A 30 31.61 -9.18 24.46
N GLY A 31 30.97 -9.00 25.63
CA GLY A 31 30.43 -7.72 26.11
C GLY A 31 29.02 -7.37 25.63
N MET A 32 28.06 -7.34 26.58
CA MET A 32 26.68 -6.83 26.47
C MET A 32 25.95 -7.15 25.15
N ALA A 33 25.13 -8.20 25.15
CA ALA A 33 24.29 -8.54 24.01
C ALA A 33 23.25 -7.43 23.75
N SER A 34 23.56 -6.48 22.87
CA SER A 34 22.55 -5.71 22.15
C SER A 34 21.94 -6.64 21.11
N SER A 35 20.63 -6.73 21.07
CA SER A 35 19.91 -7.44 20.01
C SER A 35 20.30 -6.88 18.64
N CYS A 36 21.00 -7.68 17.82
CA CYS A 36 21.47 -7.26 16.51
C CYS A 36 20.38 -7.54 15.47
N PHE A 37 19.32 -6.73 15.43
CA PHE A 37 18.45 -6.74 14.26
C PHE A 37 19.24 -6.29 13.03
N SER A 38 18.97 -6.92 11.89
CA SER A 38 19.56 -6.50 10.61
C SER A 38 19.21 -5.05 10.32
N ASN A 39 20.18 -4.34 9.72
CA ASN A 39 19.98 -3.01 9.16
C ASN A 39 19.08 -3.02 7.91
N VAL A 40 18.62 -4.20 7.46
CA VAL A 40 17.69 -4.38 6.35
C VAL A 40 16.45 -5.13 6.84
N ASP A 41 15.26 -4.71 6.43
CA ASP A 41 14.02 -5.41 6.76
C ASP A 41 13.73 -6.62 5.85
N GLU A 42 12.64 -7.34 6.14
CA GLU A 42 12.25 -8.56 5.42
C GLU A 42 11.88 -8.33 3.94
N TYR A 43 11.63 -7.08 3.54
CA TYR A 43 11.33 -6.67 2.16
C TYR A 43 12.54 -6.04 1.47
N GLY A 44 13.69 -5.96 2.15
CA GLY A 44 14.94 -5.47 1.59
C GLY A 44 15.17 -3.97 1.78
N PHE A 45 14.37 -3.26 2.57
CA PHE A 45 14.59 -1.83 2.82
C PHE A 45 15.64 -1.62 3.90
N GLU A 46 16.62 -0.78 3.60
CA GLU A 46 17.60 -0.33 4.57
C GLU A 46 16.94 0.57 5.62
N ARG A 47 17.29 0.33 6.88
CA ARG A 47 16.84 1.12 8.02
C ARG A 47 17.71 2.37 8.13
N PRO A 48 17.12 3.53 8.45
CA PRO A 48 17.86 4.75 8.75
C PRO A 48 18.94 4.55 9.82
N GLN A 49 19.98 5.39 9.81
CA GLN A 49 21.05 5.33 10.81
C GLN A 49 20.55 5.62 12.24
N ASP A 50 19.54 6.47 12.36
CA ASP A 50 18.86 6.86 13.60
C ASP A 50 17.68 5.95 13.94
N PHE A 51 17.58 4.77 13.33
CA PHE A 51 16.52 3.82 13.59
C PHE A 51 16.56 3.34 15.05
N ASP A 52 15.44 3.53 15.77
CA ASP A 52 15.29 3.09 17.15
C ASP A 52 15.07 1.56 17.22
N TYR A 53 16.17 0.84 17.31
CA TYR A 53 16.18 -0.63 17.39
C TYR A 53 15.57 -1.14 18.69
N GLU A 54 15.67 -0.41 19.80
CA GLU A 54 15.12 -0.81 21.10
C GLU A 54 13.59 -0.81 21.06
N THR A 55 12.99 0.30 20.63
CA THR A 55 11.52 0.40 20.48
C THR A 55 11.00 -0.60 19.44
N TYR A 56 11.76 -0.84 18.36
CA TYR A 56 11.40 -1.82 17.35
C TYR A 56 11.45 -3.25 17.89
N GLU A 57 12.46 -3.59 18.69
CA GLU A 57 12.60 -4.91 19.32
C GLU A 57 11.43 -5.21 20.25
N ASP A 58 11.07 -4.25 21.11
CA ASP A 58 9.92 -4.37 22.01
C ASP A 58 8.64 -4.61 21.22
N PHE A 59 8.42 -3.82 20.16
CA PHE A 59 7.29 -3.99 19.27
C PHE A 59 7.28 -5.37 18.60
N ILE A 60 8.39 -5.81 18.01
CA ILE A 60 8.49 -7.09 17.30
C ILE A 60 8.29 -8.26 18.26
N SER A 61 8.82 -8.20 19.48
CA SER A 61 8.67 -9.25 20.49
C SER A 61 7.20 -9.52 20.83
N GLU A 62 6.38 -8.47 20.91
CA GLU A 62 4.93 -8.60 21.05
C GLU A 62 4.26 -9.03 19.74
N TYR A 63 4.69 -8.46 18.62
CA TYR A 63 4.08 -8.67 17.31
C TYR A 63 4.32 -10.09 16.77
N LEU A 64 5.45 -10.73 17.07
CA LEU A 64 5.76 -12.11 16.67
C LEU A 64 4.73 -13.12 17.18
N LYS A 65 4.24 -12.93 18.41
CA LYS A 65 3.15 -13.77 18.97
C LYS A 65 1.87 -13.63 18.15
N VAL A 66 1.61 -12.42 17.65
CA VAL A 66 0.46 -12.11 16.81
C VAL A 66 0.64 -12.69 15.40
N LEU A 67 1.84 -12.56 14.81
CA LEU A 67 2.20 -13.13 13.51
C LEU A 67 2.09 -14.65 13.52
N ALA A 68 2.66 -15.33 14.51
CA ALA A 68 2.60 -16.80 14.62
C ALA A 68 1.15 -17.32 14.68
N LYS A 69 0.29 -16.67 15.47
CA LYS A 69 -1.14 -17.01 15.55
C LYS A 69 -1.85 -16.81 14.20
N ARG A 70 -1.50 -15.75 13.46
CA ARG A 70 -2.07 -15.48 12.13
C ARG A 70 -1.57 -16.47 11.09
N ALA A 71 -0.27 -16.73 11.05
CA ALA A 71 0.35 -17.70 10.15
C ALA A 71 -0.33 -19.07 10.28
N LYS A 72 -0.43 -19.60 11.51
CA LYS A 72 -1.15 -20.86 11.76
C LYS A 72 -2.57 -20.82 11.20
N LYS A 73 -3.32 -19.75 11.47
CA LYS A 73 -4.71 -19.65 11.05
C LYS A 73 -4.89 -19.50 9.54
N TRP A 74 -3.99 -18.79 8.86
CA TRP A 74 -3.99 -18.69 7.40
C TRP A 74 -3.60 -20.01 6.75
N SER A 75 -2.62 -20.73 7.31
CA SER A 75 -2.28 -22.08 6.85
C SER A 75 -3.45 -23.05 6.98
N GLU A 76 -4.27 -22.95 8.03
CA GLU A 76 -5.52 -23.73 8.14
C GLU A 76 -6.54 -23.32 7.08
N ILE A 77 -6.74 -22.01 6.85
CA ILE A 77 -7.69 -21.52 5.82
C ILE A 77 -7.26 -21.99 4.42
N ILE A 78 -5.99 -21.88 4.08
CA ILE A 78 -5.46 -22.24 2.76
C ILE A 78 -5.36 -23.78 2.62
N GLY A 79 -4.82 -24.47 3.62
CA GLY A 79 -4.54 -25.91 3.59
C GLY A 79 -5.79 -26.80 3.63
N GLU A 80 -6.91 -26.32 4.16
CA GLU A 80 -8.19 -27.04 4.14
C GLU A 80 -8.89 -26.97 2.76
N GLY A 81 -8.28 -26.33 1.75
CA GLY A 81 -8.93 -26.09 0.47
C GLY A 81 -10.17 -25.20 0.58
N LYS A 82 -10.29 -24.43 1.68
CA LYS A 82 -11.40 -23.48 1.84
C LYS A 82 -11.26 -22.41 0.77
N SER A 83 -12.36 -22.17 0.07
CA SER A 83 -12.41 -21.10 -0.91
C SER A 83 -12.07 -19.76 -0.25
N LEU A 84 -11.14 -19.02 -0.87
CA LEU A 84 -10.82 -17.63 -0.51
C LEU A 84 -11.92 -16.65 -0.97
N GLN A 85 -13.08 -17.17 -1.40
CA GLN A 85 -14.27 -16.39 -1.68
C GLN A 85 -14.62 -15.44 -0.54
N ARG A 86 -15.09 -14.27 -0.94
CA ARG A 86 -15.33 -13.14 -0.06
C ARG A 86 -16.48 -13.44 0.90
N ASN A 87 -16.16 -13.66 2.17
CA ASN A 87 -17.15 -13.79 3.24
C ASN A 87 -16.71 -13.05 4.52
N ILE A 88 -17.60 -13.00 5.53
CA ILE A 88 -17.35 -12.30 6.80
C ILE A 88 -16.09 -12.82 7.52
N THR A 89 -15.84 -14.13 7.44
CA THR A 89 -14.68 -14.77 8.05
C THR A 89 -13.38 -14.33 7.39
N ILE A 90 -13.30 -14.39 6.05
CA ILE A 90 -12.12 -13.93 5.30
C ILE A 90 -11.89 -12.44 5.54
N LYS A 91 -12.94 -11.61 5.45
CA LYS A 91 -12.86 -10.16 5.76
C LYS A 91 -12.22 -9.91 7.13
N ARG A 92 -12.65 -10.64 8.15
CA ARG A 92 -12.11 -10.51 9.51
C ARG A 92 -10.64 -10.88 9.57
N TYR A 93 -10.20 -11.93 8.88
CA TYR A 93 -8.79 -12.32 8.87
C TYR A 93 -7.91 -11.40 8.03
N VAL A 94 -8.42 -10.89 6.90
CA VAL A 94 -7.75 -9.85 6.11
C VAL A 94 -7.50 -8.60 6.96
N ARG A 95 -8.51 -8.11 7.70
CA ARG A 95 -8.33 -6.99 8.63
C ARG A 95 -7.31 -7.26 9.74
N LYS A 96 -7.24 -8.51 10.21
CA LYS A 96 -6.23 -8.93 11.16
C LYS A 96 -4.84 -8.90 10.53
N GLY A 97 -4.69 -9.25 9.25
CA GLY A 97 -3.43 -9.20 8.51
C GLY A 97 -3.12 -10.54 7.86
N ILE A 98 -2.59 -10.48 6.65
CA ILE A 98 -2.16 -11.62 5.84
C ILE A 98 -0.64 -11.80 6.01
N PRO A 99 -0.14 -13.01 6.34
CA PRO A 99 1.29 -13.33 6.34
C PRO A 99 1.91 -13.04 4.97
N GLY A 100 3.15 -12.55 4.95
CA GLY A 100 3.81 -12.07 3.73
C GLY A 100 3.83 -13.11 2.61
N GLU A 101 4.12 -14.37 2.95
CA GLU A 101 4.17 -15.52 2.06
C GLU A 101 2.83 -15.87 1.39
N HIS A 102 1.72 -15.38 1.95
CA HIS A 102 0.37 -15.63 1.44
C HIS A 102 -0.24 -14.43 0.72
N ARG A 103 0.37 -13.23 0.80
CA ARG A 103 -0.21 -12.01 0.23
C ARG A 103 -0.45 -12.12 -1.27
N GLY A 104 0.52 -12.60 -2.05
CA GLY A 104 0.34 -12.76 -3.50
C GLY A 104 -0.87 -13.61 -3.88
N LEU A 105 -1.00 -14.80 -3.28
CA LEU A 105 -2.13 -15.70 -3.49
C LEU A 105 -3.46 -15.09 -3.02
N VAL A 106 -3.49 -14.60 -1.78
CA VAL A 106 -4.73 -14.12 -1.15
C VAL A 106 -5.21 -12.85 -1.84
N TRP A 107 -4.33 -11.89 -2.12
CA TRP A 107 -4.69 -10.66 -2.84
C TRP A 107 -5.25 -10.98 -4.22
N LEU A 108 -4.61 -11.89 -4.97
CA LEU A 108 -5.05 -12.24 -6.32
C LEU A 108 -6.45 -12.86 -6.31
N SER A 109 -6.71 -13.77 -5.36
CA SER A 109 -8.00 -14.44 -5.24
C SER A 109 -9.11 -13.50 -4.72
N VAL A 110 -8.88 -12.73 -3.65
CA VAL A 110 -9.97 -11.91 -3.04
C VAL A 110 -10.32 -10.66 -3.84
N SER A 111 -9.43 -10.21 -4.71
CA SER A 111 -9.59 -9.02 -5.55
C SER A 111 -10.22 -9.32 -6.91
N GLY A 112 -10.39 -10.60 -7.25
CA GLY A 112 -10.91 -11.01 -8.54
C GLY A 112 -9.87 -11.01 -9.66
N GLY A 113 -8.58 -11.08 -9.30
CA GLY A 113 -7.46 -11.10 -10.24
C GLY A 113 -7.15 -12.50 -10.77
N GLU A 114 -7.45 -13.53 -10.00
CA GLU A 114 -7.32 -14.93 -10.41
C GLU A 114 -8.26 -15.25 -11.58
N GLU A 115 -9.49 -14.74 -11.55
CA GLU A 115 -10.47 -14.87 -12.63
C GLU A 115 -10.04 -14.10 -13.89
N LEU A 116 -9.42 -12.93 -13.74
CA LEU A 116 -8.87 -12.20 -14.88
C LEU A 116 -7.71 -12.96 -15.52
N LYS A 117 -6.81 -13.51 -14.70
CA LYS A 117 -5.70 -14.34 -15.17
C LYS A 117 -6.21 -15.58 -15.90
N ASN A 118 -7.18 -16.28 -15.33
CA ASN A 118 -7.73 -17.50 -15.93
C ASN A 118 -8.50 -17.23 -17.23
N ALA A 119 -9.03 -16.02 -17.42
CA ALA A 119 -9.72 -15.62 -18.64
C ALA A 119 -8.78 -15.39 -19.84
N ASP A 120 -7.55 -14.93 -19.61
CA ASP A 120 -6.50 -14.84 -20.64
C ASP A 120 -5.11 -15.11 -20.02
N PRO A 121 -4.75 -16.39 -19.81
CA PRO A 121 -3.52 -16.77 -19.10
C PRO A 121 -2.23 -16.29 -19.76
N ASP A 122 -2.26 -16.14 -21.09
CA ASP A 122 -1.10 -15.73 -21.90
C ASP A 122 -1.02 -14.21 -22.12
N LEU A 123 -1.96 -13.44 -21.56
CA LEU A 123 -2.04 -11.99 -21.79
C LEU A 123 -0.72 -11.29 -21.47
N TYR A 124 -0.11 -11.62 -20.33
CA TYR A 124 1.13 -10.97 -19.89
C TYR A 124 2.26 -11.21 -20.89
N GLN A 125 2.47 -12.46 -21.31
CA GLN A 125 3.50 -12.85 -22.25
C GLN A 125 3.27 -12.20 -23.63
N LYS A 126 2.01 -12.09 -24.07
CA LYS A 126 1.64 -11.39 -25.31
C LYS A 126 1.99 -9.90 -25.23
N LEU A 127 1.74 -9.24 -24.09
CA LEU A 127 2.01 -7.81 -23.90
C LEU A 127 3.50 -7.44 -23.89
N LEU A 128 4.36 -8.39 -23.49
CA LEU A 128 5.81 -8.23 -23.56
C LEU A 128 6.37 -8.32 -24.97
N GLN A 129 5.59 -8.77 -25.96
CA GLN A 129 6.05 -8.79 -27.36
C GLN A 129 5.99 -7.38 -27.98
N PRO A 130 6.98 -7.00 -28.79
CA PRO A 130 6.99 -5.73 -29.51
C PRO A 130 5.91 -5.68 -30.61
N PRO A 131 5.57 -4.49 -31.15
CA PRO A 131 6.18 -3.19 -30.86
C PRO A 131 5.61 -2.51 -29.60
N HIS A 132 6.47 -1.87 -28.81
CA HIS A 132 6.08 -1.04 -27.67
C HIS A 132 6.20 0.44 -27.98
N ASN A 133 5.41 1.27 -27.27
CA ASN A 133 5.55 2.73 -27.37
C ASN A 133 6.88 3.18 -26.76
N LYS A 134 7.79 3.69 -27.60
CA LYS A 134 9.13 4.13 -27.19
C LYS A 134 9.11 5.24 -26.13
N GLN A 135 8.21 6.22 -26.27
CA GLN A 135 8.11 7.32 -25.31
C GLN A 135 7.73 6.82 -23.91
N VAL A 136 6.76 5.91 -23.84
CA VAL A 136 6.34 5.28 -22.57
C VAL A 136 7.50 4.49 -21.96
N ALA A 137 8.20 3.69 -22.78
CA ALA A 137 9.35 2.91 -22.33
C ALA A 137 10.48 3.79 -21.77
N ASP A 138 10.78 4.91 -22.42
CA ASP A 138 11.84 5.84 -22.00
C ASP A 138 11.47 6.59 -20.70
N VAL A 139 10.19 6.94 -20.52
CA VAL A 139 9.70 7.50 -19.25
C VAL A 139 9.81 6.49 -18.11
N ILE A 140 9.40 5.23 -18.33
CA ILE A 140 9.54 4.18 -17.32
C ILE A 140 11.01 4.02 -16.90
N LYS A 141 11.94 3.95 -17.86
CA LYS A 141 13.38 3.79 -17.58
C LYS A 141 13.96 4.92 -16.75
N THR A 142 13.41 6.13 -16.87
CA THR A 142 13.84 7.28 -16.06
C THR A 142 13.41 7.12 -14.59
N ASP A 143 12.33 6.38 -14.33
CA ASP A 143 11.77 6.20 -13.00
C ASP A 143 12.31 4.96 -12.26
N LEU A 144 12.84 3.97 -12.97
CA LEU A 144 13.39 2.76 -12.34
C LEU A 144 14.50 3.05 -11.31
N PRO A 145 15.54 3.87 -11.60
CA PRO A 145 16.64 4.07 -10.65
C PRO A 145 16.24 4.80 -9.37
N ARG A 146 15.13 5.56 -9.40
CA ARG A 146 14.58 6.29 -8.24
C ARG A 146 13.47 5.52 -7.52
N THR A 147 13.14 4.31 -7.95
CA THR A 147 12.12 3.47 -7.32
C THR A 147 12.73 2.67 -6.18
N PHE A 148 12.41 3.04 -4.95
CA PHE A 148 12.96 2.43 -3.73
C PHE A 148 14.50 2.35 -3.74
N PRO A 149 15.19 3.51 -3.79
CA PRO A 149 16.65 3.57 -3.90
C PRO A 149 17.37 3.09 -2.62
N ASP A 150 16.66 2.81 -1.54
CA ASP A 150 17.22 2.24 -0.30
C ASP A 150 16.89 0.74 -0.18
N ASN A 151 16.36 0.12 -1.25
CA ASN A 151 16.04 -1.29 -1.27
C ASN A 151 17.16 -2.10 -1.92
N ILE A 152 17.74 -3.03 -1.15
CA ILE A 152 18.89 -3.82 -1.58
C ILE A 152 18.61 -4.65 -2.83
N PHE A 153 17.35 -5.02 -3.06
CA PHE A 153 17.00 -5.85 -4.18
C PHE A 153 16.86 -5.05 -5.48
N PHE A 154 16.38 -3.81 -5.42
CA PHE A 154 16.37 -2.89 -6.57
C PHE A 154 17.74 -2.29 -6.89
N ASN A 155 18.60 -2.09 -5.89
CA ASN A 155 19.93 -1.52 -6.11
C ASN A 155 20.97 -2.53 -6.61
N ASN A 156 20.94 -3.76 -6.09
CA ASN A 156 22.04 -4.71 -6.30
C ASN A 156 21.72 -5.80 -7.33
N THR A 157 20.50 -5.84 -7.88
CA THR A 157 20.13 -6.84 -8.90
C THR A 157 19.48 -6.20 -10.12
N GLU A 158 20.16 -6.27 -11.27
CA GLU A 158 19.61 -5.84 -12.58
C GLU A 158 18.29 -6.57 -12.90
N ASN A 159 18.13 -7.79 -12.40
CA ASN A 159 16.95 -8.62 -12.65
C ASN A 159 15.66 -7.96 -12.15
N GLN A 160 15.62 -7.40 -10.93
CA GLN A 160 14.36 -6.86 -10.41
C GLN A 160 13.94 -5.55 -11.06
N GLN A 161 14.90 -4.68 -11.41
CA GLN A 161 14.59 -3.50 -12.22
C GLN A 161 14.04 -3.89 -13.59
N TYR A 162 14.57 -4.97 -14.19
CA TYR A 162 14.05 -5.50 -15.45
C TYR A 162 12.63 -6.08 -15.30
N GLN A 163 12.36 -6.83 -14.24
CA GLN A 163 11.01 -7.33 -13.94
C GLN A 163 10.01 -6.18 -13.71
N LEU A 164 10.42 -5.15 -12.96
CA LEU A 164 9.62 -3.95 -12.74
C LEU A 164 9.33 -3.22 -14.06
N TYR A 165 10.35 -3.06 -14.91
CA TYR A 165 10.20 -2.50 -16.25
C TYR A 165 9.15 -3.26 -17.06
N ASN A 166 9.25 -4.58 -17.12
CA ASN A 166 8.32 -5.43 -17.86
C ASN A 166 6.87 -5.30 -17.37
N ILE A 167 6.66 -5.30 -16.05
CA ILE A 167 5.32 -5.12 -15.45
C ILE A 167 4.72 -3.79 -15.89
N LEU A 168 5.47 -2.70 -15.75
CA LEU A 168 5.01 -1.35 -16.07
C LEU A 168 4.76 -1.18 -17.57
N LEU A 169 5.65 -1.72 -18.41
CA LEU A 169 5.53 -1.66 -19.86
C LEU A 169 4.31 -2.46 -20.34
N ALA A 170 4.14 -3.68 -19.86
CA ALA A 170 2.99 -4.52 -20.21
C ALA A 170 1.67 -3.87 -19.78
N PHE A 171 1.62 -3.31 -18.57
CA PHE A 171 0.44 -2.59 -18.09
C PHE A 171 0.11 -1.37 -18.97
N ALA A 172 1.12 -0.53 -19.25
CA ALA A 172 0.93 0.67 -20.07
C ALA A 172 0.53 0.33 -21.52
N HIS A 173 1.03 -0.79 -22.05
CA HIS A 173 0.65 -1.29 -23.37
C HIS A 173 -0.82 -1.74 -23.40
N GLN A 174 -1.26 -2.45 -22.36
CA GLN A 174 -2.63 -2.94 -22.22
C GLN A 174 -3.64 -1.80 -22.02
N ASN A 175 -3.34 -0.86 -21.12
CA ASN A 175 -4.24 0.22 -20.75
C ASN A 175 -3.74 1.54 -21.30
N LYS A 176 -4.01 1.81 -22.58
CA LYS A 176 -3.55 3.03 -23.28
C LYS A 176 -4.14 4.33 -22.75
N THR A 177 -5.30 4.26 -22.09
CA THR A 177 -5.95 5.43 -21.46
C THR A 177 -5.14 5.94 -20.28
N VAL A 178 -4.61 5.02 -19.48
CA VAL A 178 -3.69 5.35 -18.37
C VAL A 178 -2.27 5.51 -18.88
N GLY A 179 -1.82 4.59 -19.74
CA GLY A 179 -0.43 4.48 -20.16
C GLY A 179 0.48 4.27 -18.95
N TYR A 180 1.45 5.17 -18.78
CA TYR A 180 2.30 5.22 -17.60
C TYR A 180 2.17 6.56 -16.91
N CYS A 181 1.87 6.52 -15.62
CA CYS A 181 1.82 7.66 -14.73
C CYS A 181 2.86 7.48 -13.62
N GLN A 182 3.62 8.53 -13.33
CA GLN A 182 4.52 8.54 -12.17
C GLN A 182 3.74 8.20 -10.89
N GLY A 183 4.29 7.31 -10.07
CA GLY A 183 3.61 6.71 -8.92
C GLY A 183 3.32 5.22 -9.15
N LEU A 184 3.05 4.80 -10.40
CA LEU A 184 2.85 3.39 -10.72
C LEU A 184 4.11 2.54 -10.46
N ASN A 185 5.31 3.12 -10.61
CA ASN A 185 6.57 2.45 -10.30
C ASN A 185 6.66 2.00 -8.84
N TYR A 186 6.26 2.84 -7.88
CA TYR A 186 6.26 2.47 -6.46
C TYR A 186 5.23 1.39 -6.16
N ILE A 187 4.06 1.44 -6.82
CA ILE A 187 3.02 0.43 -6.64
C ILE A 187 3.49 -0.92 -7.19
N ALA A 188 3.92 -0.95 -8.45
CA ALA A 188 4.41 -2.15 -9.11
C ALA A 188 5.64 -2.72 -8.41
N GLY A 189 6.55 -1.85 -7.95
CA GLY A 189 7.75 -2.26 -7.21
C GLY A 189 7.39 -2.96 -5.89
N LEU A 190 6.45 -2.39 -5.12
CA LEU A 190 6.02 -3.01 -3.86
C LEU A 190 5.27 -4.34 -4.11
N LEU A 191 4.43 -4.40 -5.15
CA LEU A 191 3.80 -5.66 -5.56
C LEU A 191 4.83 -6.72 -5.93
N LEU A 192 5.88 -6.35 -6.67
CA LEU A 192 6.96 -7.26 -7.06
C LEU A 192 7.72 -7.80 -5.85
N LEU A 193 8.10 -6.93 -4.90
CA LEU A 193 8.79 -7.33 -3.67
C LEU A 193 7.97 -8.31 -2.82
N VAL A 194 6.67 -8.06 -2.70
CA VAL A 194 5.77 -8.88 -1.87
C VAL A 194 5.45 -10.22 -2.53
N THR A 195 5.13 -10.20 -3.82
CA THR A 195 4.68 -11.40 -4.54
C THR A 195 5.84 -12.29 -4.96
N LYS A 196 7.04 -11.72 -5.13
CA LYS A 196 8.22 -12.39 -5.71
C LYS A 196 7.89 -13.07 -7.04
N SER A 197 6.90 -12.53 -7.77
CA SER A 197 6.37 -13.08 -9.01
C SER A 197 5.93 -11.93 -9.91
N GLU A 198 6.69 -11.74 -10.98
CA GLU A 198 6.47 -10.67 -11.97
C GLU A 198 5.05 -10.68 -12.55
N GLU A 199 4.59 -11.84 -12.99
CA GLU A 199 3.25 -11.99 -13.58
C GLU A 199 2.14 -11.75 -12.54
N THR A 200 2.32 -12.23 -11.30
CA THR A 200 1.34 -12.00 -10.22
C THR A 200 1.24 -10.50 -9.89
N ALA A 201 2.38 -9.81 -9.85
CA ALA A 201 2.43 -8.37 -9.65
C ALA A 201 1.71 -7.61 -10.77
N PHE A 202 1.88 -8.02 -12.04
CA PHE A 202 1.12 -7.45 -13.17
C PHE A 202 -0.40 -7.59 -12.99
N TRP A 203 -0.90 -8.78 -12.68
CA TRP A 203 -2.35 -8.99 -12.51
C TRP A 203 -2.92 -8.19 -11.33
N LEU A 204 -2.18 -8.10 -10.22
CA LEU A 204 -2.57 -7.29 -9.07
C LEU A 204 -2.57 -5.80 -9.39
N LEU A 205 -1.56 -5.31 -10.12
CA LEU A 205 -1.51 -3.92 -10.60
C LEU A 205 -2.73 -3.64 -11.48
N LYS A 206 -3.02 -4.52 -12.44
CA LYS A 206 -4.19 -4.42 -13.31
C LYS A 206 -5.49 -4.29 -12.51
N VAL A 207 -5.71 -5.18 -11.53
CA VAL A 207 -6.90 -5.12 -10.67
C VAL A 207 -6.97 -3.81 -9.88
N LEU A 208 -5.84 -3.39 -9.31
CA LEU A 208 -5.78 -2.19 -8.48
C LEU A 208 -6.15 -0.94 -9.28
N ILE A 209 -5.59 -0.78 -10.48
CA ILE A 209 -5.81 0.41 -11.30
C ILE A 209 -7.16 0.37 -12.01
N GLU A 210 -7.58 -0.77 -12.56
CA GLU A 210 -8.80 -0.84 -13.38
C GLU A 210 -10.07 -1.05 -12.57
N LYS A 211 -10.01 -1.75 -11.42
CA LYS A 211 -11.21 -2.08 -10.62
C LYS A 211 -11.30 -1.28 -9.32
N ILE A 212 -10.19 -1.04 -8.64
CA ILE A 212 -10.21 -0.44 -7.29
C ILE A 212 -10.10 1.09 -7.34
N LEU A 213 -9.28 1.61 -8.27
CA LEU A 213 -8.92 3.02 -8.41
C LEU A 213 -9.14 3.54 -9.85
N PRO A 214 -10.37 3.45 -10.38
CA PRO A 214 -10.65 3.95 -11.72
C PRO A 214 -10.30 5.44 -11.82
N ASP A 215 -9.75 5.84 -12.97
CA ASP A 215 -9.40 7.22 -13.32
C ASP A 215 -8.37 7.93 -12.43
N TYR A 216 -7.67 7.20 -11.56
CA TYR A 216 -6.62 7.79 -10.69
C TYR A 216 -5.36 8.20 -11.47
N TYR A 217 -4.98 7.39 -12.45
CA TYR A 217 -3.68 7.49 -13.15
C TYR A 217 -3.84 7.90 -14.61
N THR A 218 -5.02 8.37 -15.01
CA THR A 218 -5.21 8.98 -16.33
C THR A 218 -4.41 10.28 -16.42
N PRO A 219 -4.12 10.80 -17.63
CA PRO A 219 -3.40 12.07 -17.79
C PRO A 219 -4.03 13.27 -17.06
N THR A 220 -5.35 13.25 -16.85
CA THR A 220 -6.08 14.29 -16.10
C THR A 220 -6.17 14.02 -14.60
N MET A 221 -5.89 12.79 -14.16
CA MET A 221 -6.00 12.34 -12.77
C MET A 221 -7.36 12.65 -12.12
N ASP A 222 -8.45 12.65 -12.91
CA ASP A 222 -9.76 13.12 -12.43
C ASP A 222 -10.29 12.30 -11.24
N GLY A 223 -10.05 10.98 -11.23
CA GLY A 223 -10.42 10.10 -10.12
C GLY A 223 -9.64 10.40 -8.85
N LEU A 224 -8.33 10.64 -8.97
CA LEU A 224 -7.46 11.01 -7.85
C LEU A 224 -7.86 12.36 -7.27
N LEU A 225 -8.01 13.38 -8.12
CA LEU A 225 -8.37 14.73 -7.68
C LEU A 225 -9.78 14.77 -7.10
N THR A 226 -10.73 14.02 -7.67
CA THR A 226 -12.06 13.83 -7.06
C THR A 226 -11.93 13.26 -5.65
N ASP A 227 -11.10 12.23 -5.45
CA ASP A 227 -10.98 11.60 -4.14
C ASP A 227 -10.23 12.46 -3.12
N ILE A 228 -9.32 13.34 -3.54
CA ILE A 228 -8.74 14.37 -2.68
C ILE A 228 -9.85 15.31 -2.16
N ASP A 229 -10.74 15.77 -3.05
CA ASP A 229 -11.87 16.62 -2.66
C ASP A 229 -12.89 15.85 -1.79
N VAL A 230 -13.11 14.55 -2.05
CA VAL A 230 -13.95 13.69 -1.20
C VAL A 230 -13.36 13.60 0.20
N LEU A 231 -12.04 13.45 0.34
CA LEU A 231 -11.38 13.46 1.64
C LEU A 231 -11.59 14.81 2.33
N ALA A 232 -11.38 15.94 1.63
CA ALA A 232 -11.62 17.27 2.17
C ALA A 232 -13.04 17.42 2.73
N GLU A 233 -14.05 16.93 2.00
CA GLU A 233 -15.44 16.99 2.46
C GLU A 233 -15.72 16.03 3.62
N LEU A 234 -15.09 14.84 3.63
CA LEU A 234 -15.17 13.94 4.79
C LEU A 234 -14.53 14.56 6.04
N VAL A 235 -13.42 15.29 5.90
CA VAL A 235 -12.81 16.05 7.00
C VAL A 235 -13.77 17.16 7.45
N LYS A 236 -14.38 17.92 6.54
CA LYS A 236 -15.39 18.94 6.88
C LYS A 236 -16.53 18.37 7.72
N ILE A 237 -17.04 17.19 7.33
CA ILE A 237 -18.15 16.54 8.03
C ILE A 237 -17.72 15.99 9.40
N LYS A 238 -16.54 15.37 9.50
CA LYS A 238 -16.13 14.59 10.68
C LYS A 238 -15.24 15.36 11.66
N MET A 239 -14.54 16.38 11.19
CA MET A 239 -13.54 17.20 11.88
C MET A 239 -13.60 18.65 11.34
N PRO A 240 -14.74 19.35 11.51
CA PRO A 240 -14.98 20.65 10.89
C PRO A 240 -13.97 21.72 11.32
N ASP A 241 -13.45 21.62 12.55
CA ASP A 241 -12.41 22.51 13.06
C ASP A 241 -11.07 22.34 12.34
N ILE A 242 -10.65 21.11 12.05
CA ILE A 242 -9.48 20.86 11.19
C ILE A 242 -9.71 21.44 9.79
N TYR A 243 -10.87 21.16 9.18
CA TYR A 243 -11.17 21.67 7.84
C TYR A 243 -11.10 23.20 7.80
N GLN A 244 -11.72 23.87 8.77
CA GLN A 244 -11.71 25.32 8.85
C GLN A 244 -10.30 25.87 9.07
N HIS A 245 -9.51 25.22 9.92
CA HIS A 245 -8.13 25.63 10.20
C HIS A 245 -7.25 25.52 8.95
N VAL A 246 -7.28 24.37 8.26
CA VAL A 246 -6.56 24.15 6.99
C VAL A 246 -6.98 25.19 5.93
N THR A 247 -8.28 25.47 5.85
CA THR A 247 -8.84 26.46 4.92
C THR A 247 -8.39 27.89 5.25
N ASN A 248 -8.39 28.27 6.53
CA ASN A 248 -7.99 29.61 6.98
C ASN A 248 -6.50 29.87 6.75
N ILE A 249 -5.65 28.86 6.97
CA ILE A 249 -4.22 28.93 6.66
C ILE A 249 -3.98 28.95 5.14
N GLY A 250 -4.95 28.49 4.34
CA GLY A 250 -4.85 28.46 2.88
C GLY A 250 -4.00 27.31 2.35
N LEU A 251 -3.88 26.20 3.09
CA LEU A 251 -3.14 25.01 2.66
C LEU A 251 -4.02 24.12 1.76
N PRO A 252 -3.74 23.98 0.45
CA PRO A 252 -4.57 23.17 -0.43
C PRO A 252 -4.45 21.68 -0.12
N TRP A 253 -5.59 20.98 -0.08
CA TRP A 253 -5.63 19.53 0.13
C TRP A 253 -4.70 18.71 -0.79
N PRO A 254 -4.54 19.03 -2.09
CA PRO A 254 -3.58 18.32 -2.93
C PRO A 254 -2.14 18.36 -2.43
N VAL A 255 -1.70 19.45 -1.78
CA VAL A 255 -0.35 19.55 -1.19
C VAL A 255 -0.16 18.52 -0.08
N ILE A 256 -1.23 18.25 0.67
CA ILE A 256 -1.22 17.32 1.80
C ILE A 256 -1.31 15.86 1.31
N THR A 257 -2.24 15.57 0.40
CA THR A 257 -2.74 14.18 0.22
C THR A 257 -2.30 13.52 -1.07
N THR A 258 -1.68 14.24 -2.02
CA THR A 258 -1.32 13.65 -3.33
C THR A 258 -0.41 12.44 -3.16
N LYS A 259 0.69 12.55 -2.39
CA LYS A 259 1.59 11.41 -2.15
C LYS A 259 0.92 10.24 -1.43
N TRP A 260 -0.02 10.53 -0.53
CA TRP A 260 -0.77 9.50 0.18
C TRP A 260 -1.60 8.65 -0.78
N PHE A 261 -2.25 9.29 -1.75
CA PHE A 261 -3.24 8.62 -2.61
C PHE A 261 -2.58 8.07 -3.89
N VAL A 262 -1.68 8.82 -4.53
CA VAL A 262 -1.06 8.41 -5.80
C VAL A 262 -0.15 7.19 -5.62
N CYS A 263 0.54 7.08 -4.48
CA CYS A 263 1.41 5.93 -4.16
C CYS A 263 0.78 4.99 -3.13
N LEU A 264 -0.50 5.18 -2.78
CA LEU A 264 -1.24 4.34 -1.83
C LEU A 264 -0.49 4.13 -0.52
N PHE A 265 0.04 5.24 -0.01
CA PHE A 265 0.88 5.37 1.19
C PHE A 265 2.26 4.69 1.14
N ALA A 266 2.64 4.02 0.05
CA ALA A 266 3.89 3.26 -0.02
C ALA A 266 5.16 4.09 0.17
N GLU A 267 5.12 5.39 -0.16
CA GLU A 267 6.27 6.29 0.02
C GLU A 267 6.28 7.03 1.37
N VAL A 268 5.19 6.99 2.14
CA VAL A 268 5.03 7.87 3.32
C VAL A 268 4.81 7.12 4.62
N LEU A 269 4.38 5.85 4.56
CA LEU A 269 4.18 5.00 5.73
C LEU A 269 5.18 3.84 5.77
N PRO A 270 5.54 3.33 6.97
CA PRO A 270 6.33 2.12 7.13
C PRO A 270 5.76 0.95 6.33
N ILE A 271 6.63 0.16 5.70
CA ILE A 271 6.22 -0.88 4.74
C ILE A 271 5.22 -1.88 5.33
N GLU A 272 5.45 -2.42 6.53
CA GLU A 272 4.53 -3.39 7.12
C GLU A 272 3.14 -2.77 7.37
N THR A 273 3.06 -1.47 7.69
CA THR A 273 1.78 -0.76 7.78
C THR A 273 1.13 -0.59 6.42
N THR A 274 1.88 -0.21 5.39
CA THR A 274 1.41 -0.12 4.01
C THR A 274 0.85 -1.46 3.53
N LEU A 275 1.54 -2.57 3.77
CA LEU A 275 1.08 -3.90 3.35
C LEU A 275 -0.20 -4.32 4.06
N ARG A 276 -0.34 -3.99 5.34
CA ARG A 276 -1.58 -4.24 6.10
C ARG A 276 -2.75 -3.37 5.61
N ILE A 277 -2.47 -2.15 5.15
CA ILE A 277 -3.46 -1.31 4.46
C ILE A 277 -3.86 -1.99 3.15
N TRP A 278 -2.90 -2.50 2.39
CA TRP A 278 -3.13 -3.14 1.09
C TRP A 278 -3.90 -4.46 1.19
N ASP A 279 -3.68 -5.25 2.24
CA ASP A 279 -4.52 -6.40 2.59
C ASP A 279 -6.00 -6.00 2.57
N CYS A 280 -6.32 -4.89 3.24
CA CYS A 280 -7.67 -4.36 3.31
C CYS A 280 -8.08 -3.67 2.00
N LEU A 281 -7.17 -3.07 1.25
CA LEU A 281 -7.48 -2.39 -0.02
C LEU A 281 -7.94 -3.39 -1.09
N PHE A 282 -7.19 -4.48 -1.29
CA PHE A 282 -7.56 -5.55 -2.24
C PHE A 282 -8.87 -6.23 -1.86
N TYR A 283 -9.17 -6.32 -0.56
CA TYR A 283 -10.41 -6.92 -0.11
C TYR A 283 -11.58 -5.95 -0.03
N GLU A 284 -11.44 -4.75 0.51
CA GLU A 284 -12.55 -3.85 0.82
C GLU A 284 -12.69 -2.65 -0.12
N GLY A 285 -11.73 -2.48 -1.05
CA GLY A 285 -11.72 -1.43 -2.05
C GLY A 285 -11.22 -0.08 -1.53
N SER A 286 -11.30 0.94 -2.39
CA SER A 286 -10.69 2.27 -2.18
C SER A 286 -11.20 3.03 -0.95
N LYS A 287 -12.29 2.61 -0.32
CA LYS A 287 -12.74 3.18 0.97
C LYS A 287 -11.69 3.10 2.08
N ILE A 288 -10.76 2.15 1.99
CA ILE A 288 -9.68 1.99 2.98
C ILE A 288 -8.73 3.19 2.97
N ILE A 289 -8.46 3.79 1.81
CA ILE A 289 -7.58 4.96 1.67
C ILE A 289 -8.11 6.13 2.51
N PHE A 290 -9.41 6.40 2.42
CA PHE A 290 -10.08 7.42 3.25
C PHE A 290 -10.04 7.10 4.75
N ARG A 291 -10.18 5.82 5.13
CA ARG A 291 -10.09 5.42 6.55
C ARG A 291 -8.72 5.68 7.13
N VAL A 292 -7.67 5.39 6.38
CA VAL A 292 -6.28 5.66 6.76
C VAL A 292 -6.09 7.17 6.91
N ALA A 293 -6.41 7.95 5.88
CA ALA A 293 -6.24 9.40 5.89
C ALA A 293 -7.01 10.08 7.05
N LEU A 294 -8.29 9.75 7.24
CA LEU A 294 -9.08 10.30 8.35
C LEU A 294 -8.52 9.91 9.71
N THR A 295 -7.91 8.73 9.84
CA THR A 295 -7.28 8.30 11.11
C THR A 295 -6.02 9.06 11.40
N LEU A 296 -5.15 9.26 10.40
CA LEU A 296 -3.93 10.06 10.52
C LEU A 296 -4.26 11.48 11.00
N ILE A 297 -5.23 12.12 10.33
CA ILE A 297 -5.68 13.48 10.66
C ILE A 297 -6.28 13.52 12.07
N LYS A 298 -7.21 12.61 12.38
CA LYS A 298 -7.95 12.65 13.65
C LYS A 298 -7.07 12.39 14.86
N ARG A 299 -6.06 11.51 14.75
CA ARG A 299 -5.15 11.21 15.86
C ARG A 299 -4.18 12.36 16.13
N ASN A 300 -3.81 13.11 15.10
CA ASN A 300 -2.89 14.25 15.21
C ASN A 300 -3.62 15.59 15.28
N LYS A 301 -4.91 15.57 15.63
CA LYS A 301 -5.77 16.76 15.65
C LYS A 301 -5.18 17.91 16.47
N CYS A 302 -4.69 17.63 17.67
CA CYS A 302 -4.12 18.65 18.55
C CYS A 302 -2.87 19.29 17.94
N ASN A 303 -1.97 18.49 17.36
CA ASN A 303 -0.74 18.97 16.73
C ASN A 303 -1.06 19.83 15.50
N LEU A 304 -2.02 19.39 14.67
CA LEU A 304 -2.45 20.14 13.48
C LEU A 304 -3.08 21.49 13.84
N LEU A 305 -3.88 21.57 14.92
CA LEU A 305 -4.49 22.83 15.37
C LEU A 305 -3.50 23.77 16.06
N ALA A 306 -2.35 23.27 16.50
CA ALA A 306 -1.31 24.09 17.12
C ALA A 306 -0.44 24.83 16.08
N CYS A 307 -0.45 24.40 14.83
CA CYS A 307 0.22 25.08 13.72
C CYS A 307 -0.41 26.45 13.46
N GLN A 308 0.39 27.47 13.16
CA GLN A 308 -0.10 28.85 13.00
C GLN A 308 0.04 29.37 11.58
N ASP A 309 0.78 28.68 10.73
CA ASP A 309 1.12 29.13 9.39
C ASP A 309 1.17 27.96 8.40
N PHE A 310 1.30 28.31 7.11
CA PHE A 310 1.33 27.35 6.01
C PHE A 310 2.46 26.33 6.14
N THR A 311 3.66 26.79 6.50
CA THR A 311 4.87 25.96 6.55
C THR A 311 4.78 24.97 7.70
N THR A 312 4.44 25.44 8.90
CA THR A 312 4.32 24.57 10.08
C THR A 312 3.20 23.54 9.92
N LEU A 313 2.07 23.91 9.32
CA LEU A 313 0.98 22.98 9.06
C LEU A 313 1.37 21.94 7.98
N ALA A 314 1.98 22.38 6.88
CA ALA A 314 2.42 21.48 5.82
C ALA A 314 3.48 20.48 6.32
N GLU A 315 4.41 20.93 7.16
CA GLU A 315 5.40 20.05 7.78
C GLU A 315 4.75 19.09 8.78
N CYS A 316 3.81 19.56 9.61
CA CYS A 316 3.06 18.71 10.52
C CYS A 316 2.38 17.55 9.76
N PHE A 317 1.71 17.84 8.64
CA PHE A 317 1.11 16.78 7.80
C PHE A 317 2.11 15.78 7.21
N LYS A 318 3.38 16.14 7.01
CA LYS A 318 4.41 15.16 6.65
C LYS A 318 4.82 14.32 7.85
N GLU A 319 4.96 14.94 9.02
CA GLU A 319 5.41 14.25 10.23
C GLU A 319 4.37 13.28 10.80
N ILE A 320 3.07 13.52 10.60
CA ILE A 320 2.04 12.56 11.07
C ILE A 320 2.12 11.19 10.40
N THR A 321 2.79 11.07 9.24
CA THR A 321 3.02 9.77 8.58
C THR A 321 4.25 9.05 9.13
N LYS A 322 5.01 9.68 10.00
CA LYS A 322 6.16 9.12 10.73
C LYS A 322 5.88 8.91 12.22
N ASP A 323 4.69 9.29 12.70
CA ASP A 323 4.29 9.13 14.09
C ASP A 323 4.44 7.68 14.57
N SER A 324 4.86 7.50 15.83
CA SER A 324 5.08 6.19 16.43
C SER A 324 3.91 5.22 16.27
N ILE A 325 2.67 5.72 16.16
CA ILE A 325 1.52 4.85 15.96
C ILE A 325 1.51 4.14 14.62
N VAL A 326 2.03 4.75 13.56
CA VAL A 326 2.07 4.12 12.25
C VAL A 326 3.13 3.03 12.19
N LEU A 327 4.10 3.02 13.12
CA LEU A 327 5.03 1.89 13.31
C LEU A 327 4.31 0.71 13.97
N LYS A 328 3.42 0.97 14.92
CA LYS A 328 2.56 -0.04 15.57
C LYS A 328 1.40 -0.46 14.66
N CYS A 329 1.73 -1.13 13.56
CA CYS A 329 0.82 -1.47 12.46
C CYS A 329 -0.47 -2.17 12.93
N HIS A 330 -0.42 -3.01 13.96
CA HIS A 330 -1.60 -3.68 14.49
C HIS A 330 -2.62 -2.70 15.06
N ASP A 331 -2.18 -1.82 15.96
CA ASP A 331 -3.04 -0.86 16.65
C ASP A 331 -3.52 0.24 15.70
N PHE A 332 -2.64 0.65 14.79
CA PHE A 332 -3.02 1.56 13.72
C PHE A 332 -4.14 0.97 12.87
N MET A 333 -4.01 -0.28 12.43
CA MET A 333 -5.06 -0.95 11.64
C MET A 333 -6.34 -1.16 12.43
N GLN A 334 -6.29 -1.41 13.74
CA GLN A 334 -7.52 -1.38 14.55
C GLN A 334 -8.17 0.01 14.56
N SER A 335 -7.34 1.06 14.59
CA SER A 335 -7.78 2.45 14.64
C SER A 335 -8.49 2.86 13.35
N ILE A 336 -8.03 2.44 12.17
CA ILE A 336 -8.68 2.83 10.90
C ILE A 336 -10.14 2.34 10.77
N PHE A 337 -10.50 1.29 11.52
CA PHE A 337 -11.86 0.77 11.56
C PHE A 337 -12.71 1.34 12.71
N LYS A 338 -12.10 2.02 13.69
CA LYS A 338 -12.77 2.61 14.86
C LYS A 338 -12.84 4.14 14.79
N VAL A 339 -11.69 4.80 14.63
CA VAL A 339 -11.49 6.25 14.80
C VAL A 339 -12.31 7.10 13.80
N PRO A 340 -12.35 6.78 12.49
CA PRO A 340 -13.19 7.52 11.53
C PRO A 340 -14.70 7.31 11.71
N GLY A 341 -15.10 6.32 12.53
CA GLY A 341 -16.47 5.88 12.68
C GLY A 341 -17.04 5.19 11.44
N SER A 342 -18.37 5.31 11.26
CA SER A 342 -19.05 4.77 10.10
C SER A 342 -18.60 5.49 8.82
N LEU A 343 -18.24 4.68 7.82
CA LEU A 343 -17.91 5.13 6.47
C LEU A 343 -18.36 4.04 5.48
N PRO A 344 -19.67 4.00 5.17
CA PRO A 344 -20.23 3.08 4.17
C PRO A 344 -19.69 3.40 2.77
N GLY A 345 -19.51 2.38 1.94
CA GLY A 345 -19.10 2.58 0.54
C GLY A 345 -20.08 3.46 -0.24
N SER A 346 -21.39 3.36 0.07
CA SER A 346 -22.43 4.19 -0.53
C SER A 346 -22.26 5.69 -0.25
N THR A 347 -21.75 6.06 0.92
CA THR A 347 -21.44 7.47 1.26
C THR A 347 -20.32 8.00 0.37
N ILE A 348 -19.25 7.21 0.18
CA ILE A 348 -18.12 7.60 -0.68
C ILE A 348 -18.57 7.72 -2.14
N ILE A 349 -19.36 6.76 -2.63
CA ILE A 349 -19.90 6.80 -3.99
C ILE A 349 -20.75 8.06 -4.20
N LYS A 350 -21.65 8.40 -3.26
CA LYS A 350 -22.46 9.62 -3.34
C LYS A 350 -21.60 10.89 -3.37
N LEU A 351 -20.56 10.95 -2.53
CA LEU A 351 -19.63 12.10 -2.51
C LEU A 351 -18.84 12.20 -3.82
N ARG A 352 -18.30 11.09 -4.34
CA ARG A 352 -17.63 11.05 -5.65
C ARG A 352 -18.54 11.58 -6.75
N THR A 353 -19.77 11.06 -6.87
CA THR A 353 -20.72 11.54 -7.90
C THR A 353 -21.03 13.03 -7.77
N LYS A 354 -21.22 13.54 -6.55
CA LYS A 354 -21.46 14.97 -6.31
C LYS A 354 -20.26 15.80 -6.76
N ILE A 355 -19.06 15.44 -6.31
CA ILE A 355 -17.84 16.22 -6.53
C ILE A 355 -17.40 16.16 -7.98
N SER A 356 -17.42 14.98 -8.63
CA SER A 356 -17.08 14.87 -10.05
C SER A 356 -18.00 15.74 -10.92
N ARG A 357 -19.30 15.84 -10.58
CA ARG A 357 -20.22 16.75 -11.27
C ARG A 357 -19.81 18.22 -11.11
N GLN A 358 -19.52 18.65 -9.88
CA GLN A 358 -19.09 20.01 -9.58
C GLN A 358 -17.79 20.38 -10.34
N ARG A 359 -16.83 19.44 -10.40
CA ARG A 359 -15.58 19.64 -11.15
C ARG A 359 -15.83 19.80 -12.65
N LEU A 360 -16.73 19.01 -13.24
CA LEU A 360 -17.09 19.12 -14.65
C LEU A 360 -17.81 20.45 -14.96
N GLU A 361 -18.66 20.92 -14.06
CA GLU A 361 -19.34 22.22 -14.19
C GLU A 361 -18.32 23.37 -14.16
N GLN A 362 -17.41 23.38 -13.19
CA GLN A 362 -16.33 24.38 -13.10
C GLN A 362 -15.40 24.38 -14.32
N GLN A 363 -15.06 23.21 -14.86
CA GLN A 363 -14.25 23.11 -16.08
C GLN A 363 -14.99 23.68 -17.31
N LYS A 364 -16.31 23.55 -17.38
CA LYS A 364 -17.11 24.15 -18.46
C LYS A 364 -17.18 25.67 -18.33
N GLU A 365 -17.43 26.18 -17.12
CA GLU A 365 -17.46 27.62 -16.85
C GLU A 365 -16.11 28.28 -17.19
N ASN A 366 -15.00 27.67 -16.79
CA ASN A 366 -13.66 28.15 -17.10
C ASN A 366 -13.33 28.13 -18.61
N LYS A 367 -14.01 27.29 -19.40
CA LYS A 367 -13.87 27.24 -20.87
C LYS A 367 -14.78 28.23 -21.59
N LEU A 368 -15.92 28.62 -21.01
CA LEU A 368 -16.82 29.64 -21.57
C LEU A 368 -16.40 31.07 -21.20
N GLY A 369 -15.67 31.25 -20.09
CA GLY A 369 -15.14 32.54 -19.66
C GLY A 369 -13.80 32.95 -20.29
N ARG A 370 -13.25 32.13 -21.19
CA ARG A 370 -12.07 32.41 -22.03
C ARG A 370 -12.52 32.47 -23.48
#